data_AF-A0A835GKC3-F1
#
_entry.id   AF-A0A835GKC3-F1
#
_cell.length_a   1.000
_cell.length_b   1.000
_cell.length_c   1.000
_cell.angle_alpha   90.00
_cell.angle_beta   90.00
_cell.angle_gamma   90.00
#
_symmetry.space_group_name_H-M   'P 1'
#
loop_
_entity.id
_entity.type
_entity.pdbx_description
1 polymer ?
#
loop_
_entity_poly.entity_id
_entity_poly.type
_entity_poly.pdbx_seq_one_letter_code
_entity_poly.pdbx_strand_id
1 'polypeptide(L)'
;MGRKIPAKKHRGVKDPIVQQARRLEGLKGKINAPPKDPDEQPVPKSLTRLFAFQDKVLGKKITKKNKINSRIRNSKGGAGPNPVSQMRKLPGESGRDFSLRINSAVKALHNPVEDLHYPRDFEAEDEKGLRMSEHRERRARKRRKAAQASRGDSPAAAEPRLSRTQKLALKKKAKKSKAIEVRIFELKASNERQEVVYERVSFGEVTHAPPALHFKSAAAGAPRNSKGYRNTSVSRGASSKVLERALAVRKNHYALVC
;
A
#
# COMPACT_ATOMS: atom_id res chain seq x y z
N MET A 1 3.14 19.56 -47.91
CA MET A 1 4.60 19.36 -47.73
C MET A 1 4.87 18.89 -46.30
N GLY A 2 4.97 17.57 -46.06
CA GLY A 2 5.12 17.01 -44.71
C GLY A 2 6.49 17.29 -44.09
N ARG A 3 6.54 17.70 -42.82
CA ARG A 3 7.79 17.91 -42.08
C ARG A 3 8.43 16.54 -41.78
N LYS A 4 9.69 16.33 -42.20
CA LYS A 4 10.46 15.12 -41.87
C LYS A 4 10.75 15.07 -40.36
N ILE A 5 10.34 13.98 -39.70
CA ILE A 5 10.68 13.72 -38.29
C ILE A 5 12.12 13.19 -38.23
N PRO A 6 13.02 13.81 -37.43
CA PRO A 6 14.39 13.34 -37.33
C PRO A 6 14.47 11.98 -36.64
N ALA A 7 15.33 11.10 -37.15
CA ALA A 7 15.56 9.78 -36.58
C ALA A 7 16.19 9.86 -35.19
N LYS A 8 15.80 8.93 -34.30
CA LYS A 8 16.34 8.80 -32.94
C LYS A 8 17.81 8.40 -33.01
N LYS A 9 18.69 9.26 -32.49
CA LYS A 9 20.11 8.92 -32.31
C LYS A 9 20.25 7.99 -31.10
N HIS A 10 21.00 6.90 -31.24
CA HIS A 10 21.35 6.04 -30.11
C HIS A 10 22.28 6.81 -29.15
N ARG A 11 21.89 6.90 -27.87
CA ARG A 11 22.74 7.45 -26.81
C ARG A 11 23.51 6.30 -26.18
N GLY A 12 24.80 6.20 -26.47
CA GLY A 12 25.67 5.13 -25.96
C GLY A 12 26.75 4.76 -26.96
N VAL A 13 27.65 3.89 -26.55
CA VAL A 13 28.63 3.28 -27.47
C VAL A 13 27.93 2.18 -28.24
N LYS A 14 28.03 2.21 -29.56
CA LYS A 14 27.39 1.25 -30.47
C LYS A 14 28.10 -0.11 -30.47
N ASP A 15 29.41 -0.11 -30.19
CA ASP A 15 30.24 -1.31 -30.21
C ASP A 15 30.13 -2.10 -28.89
N PRO A 16 29.84 -3.42 -28.94
CA PRO A 16 29.61 -4.21 -27.75
C PRO A 16 30.87 -4.36 -26.88
N ILE A 17 32.04 -4.47 -27.51
CA ILE A 17 33.33 -4.64 -26.81
C ILE A 17 33.66 -3.38 -26.01
N VAL A 18 33.53 -2.20 -26.64
CA VAL A 18 33.80 -0.92 -25.98
C VAL A 18 32.76 -0.63 -24.88
N GLN A 19 31.50 -1.03 -25.09
CA GLN A 19 30.47 -0.95 -24.06
C GLN A 19 30.79 -1.84 -22.85
N GLN A 20 31.26 -3.07 -23.07
CA GLN A 20 31.70 -3.98 -22.01
C GLN A 20 32.92 -3.43 -21.28
N ALA A 21 33.93 -2.94 -22.00
CA ALA A 21 35.13 -2.34 -21.40
C ALA A 21 34.77 -1.17 -20.48
N ARG A 22 33.95 -0.22 -20.94
CA ARG A 22 33.45 0.89 -20.11
C ARG A 22 32.65 0.43 -18.90
N ARG A 23 31.85 -0.63 -19.07
CA ARG A 23 31.08 -1.23 -17.96
C ARG A 23 32.01 -1.84 -16.92
N LEU A 24 33.03 -2.59 -17.34
CA LEU A 24 34.02 -3.23 -16.46
C LEU A 24 34.87 -2.19 -15.74
N GLU A 25 35.32 -1.14 -16.44
CA GLU A 25 36.05 -0.01 -15.86
C GLU A 25 35.25 0.68 -14.75
N GLY A 26 33.95 0.93 -14.98
CA GLY A 26 33.06 1.52 -13.98
C GLY A 26 32.70 0.61 -12.79
N LEU A 27 32.95 -0.70 -12.92
CA LEU A 27 32.73 -1.70 -11.86
C LEU A 27 34.00 -2.01 -11.05
N LYS A 28 35.19 -1.84 -11.65
CA LYS A 28 36.49 -2.18 -11.05
C LYS A 28 36.70 -1.56 -9.66
N GLY A 29 36.20 -0.34 -9.43
CA GLY A 29 36.32 0.36 -8.14
C GLY A 29 35.14 0.21 -7.17
N LYS A 30 34.15 -0.65 -7.43
CA LYS A 30 32.90 -0.71 -6.63
C LYS A 30 32.63 -2.05 -5.94
N ILE A 31 33.09 -3.15 -6.52
CA ILE A 31 32.70 -4.48 -6.05
C ILE A 31 33.55 -4.92 -4.86
N ASN A 32 34.86 -4.59 -4.84
CA ASN A 32 35.80 -5.00 -3.80
C ASN A 32 36.87 -3.93 -3.47
N ALA A 33 36.62 -2.65 -3.75
CA ALA A 33 37.56 -1.62 -3.33
C ALA A 33 37.46 -1.43 -1.81
N PRO A 34 38.59 -1.29 -1.08
CA PRO A 34 38.53 -0.90 0.32
C PRO A 34 37.79 0.46 0.46
N PRO A 35 37.12 0.70 1.59
CA PRO A 35 36.61 2.04 1.90
C PRO A 35 37.72 3.08 1.69
N LYS A 36 37.38 4.22 1.07
CA LYS A 36 38.37 5.28 0.77
C LYS A 36 39.02 5.81 2.04
N ASP A 37 38.23 5.92 3.10
CA ASP A 37 38.66 6.40 4.40
C ASP A 37 38.29 5.32 5.44
N PRO A 38 39.25 4.83 6.24
CA PRO A 38 39.00 3.76 7.21
C PRO A 38 38.18 4.22 8.41
N ASP A 39 38.25 5.51 8.76
CA ASP A 39 37.61 6.09 9.94
C ASP A 39 36.22 6.70 9.64
N GLU A 40 35.95 7.05 8.38
CA GLU A 40 34.66 7.61 7.98
C GLU A 40 33.72 6.52 7.45
N GLN A 41 32.75 6.15 8.27
CA GLN A 41 31.66 5.28 7.81
C GLN A 41 30.62 6.11 7.03
N PRO A 42 30.37 5.80 5.74
CA PRO A 42 29.40 6.57 4.96
C PRO A 42 27.99 6.38 5.53
N VAL A 43 27.36 7.50 5.91
CA VAL A 43 25.97 7.52 6.38
C VAL A 43 25.03 7.07 5.26
N PRO A 44 24.06 6.17 5.52
CA PRO A 44 23.10 5.75 4.52
C PRO A 44 22.31 6.91 3.89
N LYS A 45 22.15 6.89 2.56
CA LYS A 45 21.43 7.95 1.81
C LYS A 45 19.99 8.17 2.27
N SER A 46 19.33 7.15 2.82
CA SER A 46 18.00 7.27 3.41
C SER A 46 18.00 8.22 4.60
N LEU A 47 19.00 8.13 5.49
CA LEU A 47 19.18 9.04 6.63
C LEU A 47 19.54 10.45 6.15
N THR A 48 20.49 10.57 5.21
CA THR A 48 20.86 11.88 4.65
C THR A 48 19.66 12.60 4.04
N ARG A 49 18.72 11.88 3.40
CA ARG A 49 17.50 12.46 2.83
C ARG A 49 16.55 13.05 3.88
N LEU A 50 16.52 12.50 5.09
CA LEU A 50 15.69 13.02 6.18
C LEU A 50 16.24 14.36 6.70
N PHE A 51 17.56 14.48 6.82
CA PHE A 51 18.21 15.70 7.29
C PHE A 51 18.36 16.77 6.21
N ALA A 52 18.38 16.40 4.92
CA ALA A 52 18.49 17.33 3.79
C ALA A 52 17.38 18.39 3.72
N PHE A 53 16.28 18.26 4.48
CA PHE A 53 15.26 19.30 4.60
C PHE A 53 15.62 20.38 5.61
N GLN A 54 16.36 20.03 6.67
CA GLN A 54 16.79 20.99 7.70
C GLN A 54 17.85 21.94 7.14
N ASP A 55 18.81 21.40 6.38
CA ASP A 55 19.88 22.20 5.75
C ASP A 55 19.35 23.20 4.70
N LYS A 56 18.25 22.87 4.02
CA LYS A 56 17.61 23.76 3.04
C LYS A 56 16.84 24.92 3.66
N VAL A 57 16.47 24.79 4.93
CA VAL A 57 15.76 25.85 5.68
C VAL A 57 16.76 26.87 6.21
N LEU A 58 17.99 26.45 6.55
CA LEU A 58 19.04 27.31 7.10
C LEU A 58 20.02 27.83 6.03
N GLY A 59 20.24 27.07 4.96
CA GLY A 59 21.17 27.41 3.89
C GLY A 59 20.51 28.16 2.74
N LYS A 60 20.72 29.48 2.71
CA LYS A 60 20.79 30.37 1.53
C LYS A 60 19.93 29.96 0.32
N LYS A 61 18.95 30.80 -0.02
CA LYS A 61 18.26 30.83 -1.33
C LYS A 61 19.27 30.54 -2.44
N ILE A 62 19.31 29.31 -2.94
CA ILE A 62 20.08 28.96 -4.13
C ILE A 62 19.40 29.72 -5.25
N THR A 63 19.92 30.92 -5.53
CA THR A 63 19.58 31.67 -6.72
C THR A 63 20.02 30.80 -7.89
N LYS A 64 19.11 29.97 -8.40
CA LYS A 64 19.23 29.41 -9.73
C LYS A 64 19.40 30.61 -10.65
N LYS A 65 20.63 30.92 -11.04
CA LYS A 65 20.95 31.82 -12.14
C LYS A 65 20.43 31.15 -13.40
N ASN A 66 19.12 31.20 -13.59
CA ASN A 66 18.54 31.09 -14.91
C ASN A 66 19.11 32.28 -15.68
N LYS A 67 19.97 32.01 -16.67
CA LYS A 67 20.25 32.98 -17.73
C LYS A 67 18.93 33.26 -18.43
N ILE A 68 18.19 34.23 -17.91
CA ILE A 68 17.01 34.78 -18.54
C ILE A 68 17.53 35.65 -19.69
N ASN A 69 17.36 35.15 -20.90
CA ASN A 69 17.32 35.99 -22.10
C ASN A 69 16.34 37.14 -21.82
N SER A 70 16.84 38.37 -21.85
CA SER A 70 16.13 39.62 -21.55
C SER A 70 15.10 40.02 -22.62
N ARG A 71 14.58 39.07 -23.41
CA ARG A 71 13.65 39.33 -24.52
C ARG A 71 12.21 38.84 -24.29
N ILE A 72 11.85 38.53 -23.05
CA ILE A 72 10.47 38.16 -22.67
C ILE A 72 10.04 39.02 -21.47
N ARG A 73 10.06 40.35 -21.65
CA ARG A 73 9.15 41.24 -20.96
C ARG A 73 8.21 41.74 -22.04
N ASN A 74 6.90 41.57 -21.84
CA ASN A 74 5.81 41.91 -22.77
C ASN A 74 5.21 40.78 -23.61
N SER A 75 5.11 39.55 -23.07
CA SER A 75 3.99 38.68 -23.44
C SER A 75 2.96 38.70 -22.31
N LYS A 76 2.03 39.67 -22.39
CA LYS A 76 0.69 39.53 -21.82
C LYS A 76 0.09 38.27 -22.43
N GLY A 77 0.20 37.16 -21.72
CA GLY A 77 -0.27 35.85 -22.16
C GLY A 77 -1.04 35.17 -21.04
N GLY A 78 -2.35 35.41 -21.01
CA GLY A 78 -3.31 34.34 -20.68
C GLY A 78 -3.60 33.98 -19.23
N ALA A 79 -3.43 34.89 -18.25
CA ALA A 79 -4.08 34.74 -16.96
C ALA A 79 -4.57 36.11 -16.49
N GLY A 80 -5.89 36.30 -16.45
CA GLY A 80 -6.48 37.50 -15.84
C GLY A 80 -6.01 37.69 -14.40
N PRO A 81 -6.20 38.88 -13.80
CA PRO A 81 -5.93 39.07 -12.39
C PRO A 81 -6.62 37.97 -11.58
N ASN A 82 -5.89 37.31 -10.68
CA ASN A 82 -6.42 36.21 -9.87
C ASN A 82 -7.72 36.69 -9.19
N PRO A 83 -8.88 36.05 -9.43
CA PRO A 83 -10.17 36.58 -8.95
C PRO A 83 -10.22 36.68 -7.42
N VAL A 84 -9.45 35.85 -6.71
CA VAL A 84 -9.31 35.91 -5.24
C VAL A 84 -8.64 37.22 -4.80
N SER A 85 -7.68 37.75 -5.58
CA SER A 85 -6.97 38.98 -5.23
C SER A 85 -7.83 40.25 -5.34
N GLN A 86 -8.94 40.18 -6.08
CA GLN A 86 -9.86 41.30 -6.27
C GLN A 86 -11.00 41.32 -5.24
N MET A 87 -11.12 40.29 -4.41
CA MET A 87 -12.19 40.19 -3.43
C MET A 87 -12.03 41.23 -2.33
N ARG A 88 -13.06 42.08 -2.17
CA ARG A 88 -13.17 43.03 -1.05
C ARG A 88 -14.27 42.58 -0.09
N LYS A 89 -14.09 42.90 1.19
CA LYS A 89 -15.08 42.67 2.24
C LYS A 89 -16.37 43.43 1.90
N LEU A 90 -17.51 42.75 1.93
CA LEU A 90 -18.81 43.36 1.69
C LEU A 90 -19.27 44.16 2.93
N PRO A 91 -20.06 45.23 2.76
CA PRO A 91 -20.64 45.94 3.91
C PRO A 91 -21.54 44.98 4.71
N GLY A 92 -21.31 44.89 6.01
CA GLY A 92 -22.04 43.97 6.91
C GLY A 92 -21.49 42.53 7.00
N GLU A 93 -20.49 42.17 6.21
CA GLU A 93 -19.86 40.84 6.27
C GLU A 93 -18.97 40.71 7.52
N SER A 94 -19.06 39.60 8.26
CA SER A 94 -18.10 39.33 9.34
C SER A 94 -16.73 38.96 8.75
N GLY A 95 -15.63 39.18 9.48
CA GLY A 95 -14.29 38.79 8.99
C GLY A 95 -14.16 37.29 8.71
N ARG A 96 -14.95 36.48 9.43
CA ARG A 96 -15.04 35.03 9.23
C ARG A 96 -15.72 34.68 7.90
N ASP A 97 -16.82 35.36 7.56
CA ASP A 97 -17.56 35.10 6.33
C ASP A 97 -16.74 35.50 5.10
N PHE A 98 -16.01 36.63 5.19
CA PHE A 98 -15.07 37.04 4.15
C PHE A 98 -13.98 35.98 3.92
N SER A 99 -13.42 35.43 5.00
CA SER A 99 -12.40 34.37 4.93
C SER A 99 -12.97 33.08 4.32
N LEU A 100 -14.22 32.72 4.65
CA LEU A 100 -14.90 31.58 4.04
C LEU A 100 -15.12 31.77 2.54
N ARG A 101 -15.48 32.99 2.12
CA ARG A 101 -15.67 33.36 0.71
C ARG A 101 -14.36 33.30 -0.08
N ILE A 102 -13.24 33.74 0.51
CA ILE A 102 -11.91 33.58 -0.09
C ILE A 102 -11.59 32.10 -0.28
N ASN A 103 -11.80 31.28 0.76
CA ASN A 103 -11.48 29.86 0.70
C ASN A 103 -12.36 29.09 -0.30
N SER A 104 -13.63 29.47 -0.46
CA SER A 104 -14.49 28.88 -1.49
C SER A 104 -14.03 29.26 -2.90
N ALA A 105 -13.67 30.53 -3.13
CA ALA A 105 -13.13 30.98 -4.40
C ALA A 105 -11.79 30.29 -4.76
N VAL A 106 -10.89 30.12 -3.80
CA VAL A 106 -9.63 29.37 -3.97
C VAL A 106 -9.91 27.91 -4.35
N LYS A 107 -10.87 27.25 -3.68
CA LYS A 107 -11.24 25.87 -4.00
C LYS A 107 -11.83 25.75 -5.41
N ALA A 108 -12.68 26.69 -5.82
CA ALA A 108 -13.25 26.70 -7.17
C ALA A 108 -12.17 26.85 -8.26
N LEU A 109 -11.12 27.64 -8.00
CA LEU A 109 -9.99 27.77 -8.93
C LEU A 109 -9.12 26.51 -9.01
N HIS A 110 -8.93 25.80 -7.90
CA HIS A 110 -8.07 24.62 -7.87
C HIS A 110 -8.77 23.34 -8.32
N ASN A 111 -10.10 23.28 -8.25
CA ASN A 111 -10.89 22.12 -8.66
C ASN A 111 -11.89 22.46 -9.79
N PRO A 112 -11.44 22.94 -10.97
CA PRO A 112 -12.37 23.41 -12.00
C PRO A 112 -13.18 22.30 -12.71
N VAL A 113 -12.86 21.00 -12.52
CA VAL A 113 -13.38 19.91 -13.38
C VAL A 113 -13.68 18.58 -12.66
N GLU A 114 -13.86 18.53 -11.33
CA GLU A 114 -14.15 17.23 -10.69
C GLU A 114 -15.61 16.75 -10.78
N ASP A 115 -16.56 17.58 -11.26
CA ASP A 115 -18.00 17.22 -11.25
C ASP A 115 -18.62 16.92 -12.64
N LEU A 116 -17.87 16.89 -13.74
CA LEU A 116 -18.49 16.86 -15.09
C LEU A 116 -18.29 15.61 -15.97
N HIS A 117 -17.51 14.59 -15.60
CA HIS A 117 -17.38 13.44 -16.53
C HIS A 117 -17.13 12.04 -15.96
N TYR A 118 -17.24 11.83 -14.66
CA TYR A 118 -17.40 10.47 -14.15
C TYR A 118 -18.86 10.27 -13.75
N PRO A 119 -19.55 9.25 -14.30
CA PRO A 119 -20.66 8.65 -13.57
C PRO A 119 -20.11 8.34 -12.19
N ARG A 120 -20.55 9.07 -11.16
CA ARG A 120 -20.29 8.66 -9.78
C ARG A 120 -21.00 7.32 -9.65
N ASP A 121 -20.24 6.25 -9.70
CA ASP A 121 -20.65 4.97 -9.15
C ASP A 121 -20.88 5.22 -7.65
N PHE A 122 -22.09 5.65 -7.31
CA PHE A 122 -22.50 6.00 -5.94
C PHE A 122 -22.37 4.83 -4.96
N GLU A 123 -22.10 3.62 -5.45
CA GLU A 123 -21.89 2.44 -4.62
C GLU A 123 -20.54 2.44 -3.86
N ALA A 124 -19.49 3.10 -4.38
CA ALA A 124 -18.16 3.03 -3.76
C ALA A 124 -17.90 4.13 -2.70
N GLU A 125 -18.57 5.29 -2.80
CA GLU A 125 -18.47 6.35 -1.78
C GLU A 125 -19.31 6.08 -0.53
N ASP A 126 -20.26 5.14 -0.61
CA ASP A 126 -21.16 4.80 0.48
C ASP A 126 -20.42 4.12 1.64
N GLU A 127 -19.35 3.35 1.43
CA GLU A 127 -18.63 2.74 2.55
C GLU A 127 -18.02 3.75 3.52
N LYS A 128 -17.49 4.87 2.99
CA LYS A 128 -16.92 5.94 3.81
C LYS A 128 -18.02 6.78 4.48
N GLY A 129 -19.14 6.98 3.77
CA GLY A 129 -20.35 7.58 4.31
C GLY A 129 -20.94 6.77 5.45
N LEU A 130 -21.04 5.46 5.29
CA LEU A 130 -21.53 4.48 6.26
C LEU A 130 -20.62 4.43 7.49
N ARG A 131 -19.28 4.39 7.32
CA ARG A 131 -18.35 4.48 8.46
C ARG A 131 -18.50 5.79 9.25
N MET A 132 -18.75 6.90 8.56
CA MET A 132 -18.96 8.20 9.21
C MET A 132 -20.34 8.29 9.87
N SER A 133 -21.39 7.70 9.28
CA SER A 133 -22.73 7.66 9.84
C SER A 133 -22.76 6.77 11.09
N GLU A 134 -22.14 5.58 11.06
CA GLU A 134 -21.94 4.71 12.22
C GLU A 134 -21.21 5.44 13.35
N HIS A 135 -20.17 6.21 13.02
CA HIS A 135 -19.43 6.97 14.03
C HIS A 135 -20.26 8.13 14.62
N ARG A 136 -21.10 8.79 13.82
CA ARG A 136 -22.06 9.81 14.28
C ARG A 136 -23.13 9.17 15.17
N GLU A 137 -23.67 8.02 14.77
CA GLU A 137 -24.67 7.27 15.52
C GLU A 137 -24.10 6.78 16.87
N ARG A 138 -22.86 6.26 16.87
CA ARG A 138 -22.16 5.87 18.10
C ARG A 138 -22.00 7.05 19.07
N ARG A 139 -21.68 8.24 18.56
CA ARG A 139 -21.61 9.47 19.36
C ARG A 139 -23.00 9.89 19.87
N ALA A 140 -24.04 9.81 19.03
CA ALA A 140 -25.41 10.11 19.43
C ALA A 140 -25.92 9.15 20.52
N ARG A 141 -25.63 7.85 20.42
CA ARG A 141 -25.98 6.85 21.42
C ARG A 141 -25.30 7.10 22.76
N LYS A 142 -24.02 7.52 22.76
CA LYS A 142 -23.31 7.93 23.98
C LYS A 142 -23.97 9.15 24.62
N ARG A 143 -24.33 10.16 23.82
CA ARG A 143 -25.03 11.37 24.31
C ARG A 143 -26.41 11.02 24.89
N ARG A 144 -27.20 10.19 24.20
CA ARG A 144 -28.51 9.71 24.70
C ARG A 144 -28.38 8.93 26.01
N LYS A 145 -27.40 8.03 26.13
CA LYS A 145 -27.15 7.28 27.37
C LYS A 145 -26.70 8.18 28.52
N ALA A 146 -25.83 9.15 28.25
CA ALA A 146 -25.41 10.12 29.26
C ALA A 146 -26.59 10.98 29.73
N ALA A 147 -27.45 11.43 28.79
CA ALA A 147 -28.65 12.19 29.10
C ALA A 147 -29.70 11.37 29.87
N GLN A 148 -29.84 10.07 29.58
CA GLN A 148 -30.72 9.17 30.35
C GLN A 148 -30.14 8.91 31.75
N ALA A 149 -28.82 8.72 31.88
CA ALA A 149 -28.16 8.54 33.17
C ALA A 149 -28.26 9.80 34.05
N SER A 150 -28.23 11.00 33.46
CA SER A 150 -28.42 12.25 34.19
C SER A 150 -29.88 12.54 34.57
N ARG A 151 -30.84 11.88 33.91
CA ARG A 151 -32.28 12.10 34.15
C ARG A 151 -32.88 11.17 35.22
N GLY A 152 -32.12 10.24 35.80
CA GLY A 152 -32.60 9.36 36.87
C GLY A 152 -33.67 8.34 36.45
N ASP A 153 -34.20 8.44 35.22
CA ASP A 153 -35.17 7.50 34.65
C ASP A 153 -34.52 6.13 34.40
N SER A 154 -34.63 5.28 35.42
CA SER A 154 -34.39 3.85 35.29
C SER A 154 -35.54 3.27 34.46
N PRO A 155 -35.31 2.72 33.25
CA PRO A 155 -36.38 2.12 32.47
C PRO A 155 -36.84 0.83 33.17
N ALA A 156 -37.90 0.92 33.95
CA ALA A 156 -38.45 -0.16 34.76
C ALA A 156 -39.21 -1.25 33.96
N ALA A 157 -39.25 -1.18 32.62
CA ALA A 157 -40.12 -2.03 31.80
C ALA A 157 -39.43 -2.75 30.62
N ALA A 158 -38.09 -2.77 30.52
CA ALA A 158 -37.40 -3.34 29.36
C ALA A 158 -36.38 -4.41 29.77
N GLU A 159 -36.88 -5.65 29.86
CA GLU A 159 -36.16 -6.93 30.00
C GLU A 159 -35.14 -7.05 31.15
N PRO A 160 -35.05 -8.22 31.82
CA PRO A 160 -34.04 -8.45 32.84
C PRO A 160 -32.65 -8.27 32.23
N ARG A 161 -31.97 -7.19 32.61
CA ARG A 161 -30.61 -6.89 32.16
C ARG A 161 -29.68 -8.01 32.60
N LEU A 162 -29.33 -8.89 31.67
CA LEU A 162 -28.38 -9.97 31.91
C LEU A 162 -27.13 -9.43 32.61
N SER A 163 -26.74 -10.10 33.68
CA SER A 163 -25.58 -9.72 34.48
C SER A 163 -24.30 -9.77 33.62
N ARG A 164 -23.26 -9.04 34.04
CA ARG A 164 -21.97 -9.02 33.32
C ARG A 164 -21.41 -10.44 33.10
N THR A 165 -21.61 -11.33 34.07
CA THR A 165 -21.16 -12.72 34.02
C THR A 165 -21.99 -13.54 33.02
N GLN A 166 -23.31 -13.38 32.97
CA GLN A 166 -24.19 -14.02 31.99
C GLN A 166 -23.85 -13.58 30.56
N LYS A 167 -23.61 -12.28 30.34
CA LYS A 167 -23.17 -11.74 29.03
C LYS A 167 -21.84 -12.31 28.59
N LEU A 168 -20.88 -12.46 29.51
CA LEU A 168 -19.59 -13.08 29.22
C LEU A 168 -19.74 -14.57 28.89
N ALA A 169 -20.62 -15.29 29.58
CA ALA A 169 -20.90 -16.70 29.30
C ALA A 169 -21.51 -16.89 27.90
N LEU A 170 -22.52 -16.08 27.54
CA LEU A 170 -23.12 -16.11 26.20
C LEU A 170 -22.09 -15.78 25.11
N LYS A 171 -21.22 -14.78 25.33
CA LYS A 171 -20.15 -14.43 24.39
C LYS A 171 -19.13 -15.57 24.23
N LYS A 172 -18.77 -16.27 25.31
CA LYS A 172 -17.88 -17.44 25.25
C LYS A 172 -18.54 -18.60 24.49
N LYS A 173 -19.83 -18.87 24.72
CA LYS A 173 -20.60 -19.89 23.98
C LYS A 173 -20.66 -19.58 22.48
N ALA A 174 -20.99 -18.35 22.11
CA ALA A 174 -21.05 -17.92 20.70
C ALA A 174 -19.69 -17.95 19.98
N LYS A 175 -18.59 -17.69 20.70
CA LYS A 175 -17.24 -17.85 20.12
C LYS A 175 -16.89 -19.32 19.87
N LYS A 176 -17.28 -20.21 20.79
CA LYS A 176 -17.05 -21.65 20.66
C LYS A 176 -17.84 -22.23 19.47
N SER A 177 -19.12 -21.86 19.31
CA SER A 177 -19.93 -22.35 18.18
C SER A 177 -19.35 -21.90 16.83
N LYS A 178 -18.98 -20.62 16.70
CA LYS A 178 -18.35 -20.10 15.47
C LYS A 178 -17.02 -20.77 15.14
N ALA A 179 -16.20 -21.06 16.15
CA ALA A 179 -14.93 -21.78 15.94
C ALA A 179 -15.16 -23.22 15.46
N ILE A 180 -16.21 -23.88 15.95
CA ILE A 180 -16.60 -25.22 15.50
C ILE A 180 -17.10 -25.16 14.06
N GLU A 181 -17.94 -24.18 13.71
CA GLU A 181 -18.44 -24.00 12.33
C GLU A 181 -17.30 -23.77 11.33
N VAL A 182 -16.33 -22.90 11.66
CA VAL A 182 -15.14 -22.67 10.81
C VAL A 182 -14.33 -23.95 10.65
N ARG A 183 -14.12 -24.71 11.73
CA ARG A 183 -13.37 -25.97 11.66
C ARG A 183 -14.08 -27.03 10.81
N ILE A 184 -15.41 -27.12 10.91
CA ILE A 184 -16.22 -28.01 10.07
C ILE A 184 -16.12 -27.59 8.59
N PHE A 185 -16.17 -26.29 8.31
CA PHE A 185 -16.03 -25.77 6.95
C PHE A 185 -14.65 -26.08 6.36
N GLU A 186 -13.57 -25.90 7.13
CA GLU A 186 -12.21 -26.24 6.72
C GLU A 186 -12.05 -27.74 6.42
N LEU A 187 -12.62 -28.62 7.26
CA LEU A 187 -12.58 -30.07 7.06
C LEU A 187 -13.37 -30.51 5.81
N LYS A 188 -14.51 -29.87 5.54
CA LYS A 188 -15.26 -30.11 4.29
C LYS A 188 -14.46 -29.66 3.07
N ALA A 189 -13.85 -28.47 3.14
CA ALA A 189 -13.02 -27.94 2.07
C ALA A 189 -11.74 -28.75 1.82
N SER A 190 -11.18 -29.41 2.84
CA SER A 190 -10.05 -30.33 2.67
C SER A 190 -10.48 -31.66 2.04
N ASN A 191 -11.66 -32.18 2.41
CA ASN A 191 -12.18 -33.43 1.82
C ASN A 191 -12.67 -33.23 0.37
N GLU A 192 -13.14 -32.04 0.00
CA GLU A 192 -13.53 -31.70 -1.38
C GLU A 192 -12.34 -31.47 -2.32
N ARG A 193 -11.10 -31.35 -1.80
CA ARG A 193 -9.90 -31.46 -2.63
C ARG A 193 -9.74 -32.92 -3.02
N GLN A 194 -10.42 -33.29 -4.12
CA GLN A 194 -10.33 -34.55 -4.84
C GLN A 194 -9.04 -35.30 -4.54
N GLU A 195 -9.19 -36.50 -3.97
CA GLU A 195 -8.11 -37.47 -3.84
C GLU A 195 -7.43 -37.59 -5.21
N VAL A 196 -6.15 -37.22 -5.27
CA VAL A 196 -5.36 -37.34 -6.50
C VAL A 196 -5.17 -38.82 -6.75
N VAL A 197 -6.03 -39.41 -7.58
CA VAL A 197 -5.91 -40.80 -8.02
C VAL A 197 -4.73 -40.85 -8.98
N TYR A 198 -3.63 -41.44 -8.52
CA TYR A 198 -2.46 -41.68 -9.36
C TYR A 198 -2.64 -42.99 -10.13
N GLU A 199 -2.45 -42.92 -11.44
CA GLU A 199 -2.35 -44.10 -12.27
C GLU A 199 -0.95 -44.72 -12.09
N ARG A 200 -0.89 -46.01 -11.73
CA ARG A 200 0.37 -46.71 -11.50
C ARG A 200 0.81 -47.39 -12.80
N VAL A 201 1.69 -46.74 -13.55
CA VAL A 201 2.25 -47.28 -14.80
C VAL A 201 3.46 -48.15 -14.51
N SER A 202 3.54 -49.31 -15.15
CA SER A 202 4.63 -50.27 -14.97
C SER A 202 5.86 -49.91 -15.83
N PHE A 203 7.06 -50.26 -15.39
CA PHE A 203 8.29 -49.92 -16.11
C PHE A 203 8.37 -50.72 -17.42
N GLY A 204 8.24 -50.03 -18.56
CA GLY A 204 8.26 -50.63 -19.90
C GLY A 204 7.02 -50.36 -20.74
N GLU A 205 5.94 -49.81 -20.17
CA GLU A 205 4.78 -49.37 -20.95
C GLU A 205 5.07 -48.07 -21.71
N VAL A 206 4.83 -48.08 -23.02
CA VAL A 206 4.95 -46.90 -23.88
C VAL A 206 3.66 -46.08 -23.76
N THR A 207 3.68 -45.01 -22.98
CA THR A 207 2.55 -44.09 -22.85
C THR A 207 2.37 -43.29 -24.14
N HIS A 208 1.16 -43.32 -24.71
CA HIS A 208 0.86 -42.76 -26.04
C HIS A 208 1.04 -41.23 -26.14
N ALA A 209 0.93 -40.51 -25.01
CA ALA A 209 1.26 -39.10 -24.87
C ALA A 209 1.49 -38.76 -23.37
N PRO A 210 2.37 -37.80 -23.05
CA PRO A 210 2.53 -37.34 -21.67
C PRO A 210 1.23 -36.69 -21.15
N PRO A 211 0.96 -36.77 -19.83
CA PRO A 211 -0.22 -36.16 -19.25
C PRO A 211 -0.27 -34.65 -19.53
N ALA A 212 -1.38 -34.18 -20.07
CA ALA A 212 -1.59 -32.78 -20.39
C ALA A 212 -1.79 -31.96 -19.10
N LEU A 213 -0.86 -31.07 -18.78
CA LEU A 213 -0.98 -30.15 -17.65
C LEU A 213 -1.94 -29.01 -18.02
N HIS A 214 -3.19 -29.12 -17.57
CA HIS A 214 -4.17 -28.05 -17.69
C HIS A 214 -3.90 -26.96 -16.63
N PHE A 215 -3.09 -25.97 -16.99
CA PHE A 215 -2.99 -24.75 -16.19
C PHE A 215 -4.29 -23.96 -16.37
N LYS A 216 -5.05 -23.77 -15.27
CA LYS A 216 -6.14 -22.80 -15.25
C LYS A 216 -5.52 -21.42 -15.46
N SER A 217 -5.56 -20.90 -16.69
CA SER A 217 -5.21 -19.53 -16.96
C SER A 217 -6.20 -18.66 -16.18
N ALA A 218 -5.68 -17.85 -15.25
CA ALA A 218 -6.47 -16.79 -14.65
C ALA A 218 -6.96 -15.90 -15.80
N ALA A 219 -8.28 -15.74 -15.92
CA ALA A 219 -8.96 -15.04 -17.00
C ALA A 219 -8.18 -13.79 -17.46
N ALA A 220 -7.89 -13.74 -18.76
CA ALA A 220 -7.33 -12.58 -19.43
C ALA A 220 -8.34 -11.42 -19.31
N GLY A 221 -8.21 -10.60 -18.27
CA GLY A 221 -9.12 -9.48 -18.01
C GLY A 221 -8.90 -8.75 -16.69
N ALA A 222 -8.24 -9.37 -15.70
CA ALA A 222 -7.93 -8.66 -14.46
C ALA A 222 -6.60 -7.88 -14.59
N PRO A 223 -6.57 -6.54 -14.41
CA PRO A 223 -5.32 -5.79 -14.40
C PRO A 223 -4.48 -6.22 -13.19
N ARG A 224 -3.44 -7.03 -13.43
CA ARG A 224 -2.43 -7.32 -12.43
C ARG A 224 -1.60 -6.07 -12.19
N ASN A 225 -1.82 -5.46 -11.03
CA ASN A 225 -1.00 -4.38 -10.49
C ASN A 225 0.44 -4.88 -10.30
N SER A 226 1.31 -4.63 -11.28
CA SER A 226 2.71 -5.07 -11.28
C SER A 226 3.56 -4.18 -10.36
N LYS A 227 3.37 -4.31 -9.04
CA LYS A 227 4.43 -3.99 -8.08
C LYS A 227 5.33 -5.22 -7.97
N GLY A 228 6.56 -5.04 -8.45
CA GLY A 228 7.52 -6.11 -8.69
C GLY A 228 7.78 -6.98 -7.47
N TYR A 229 7.56 -8.28 -7.65
CA TYR A 229 8.24 -9.32 -6.90
C TYR A 229 9.22 -10.00 -7.85
N ARG A 230 10.51 -9.81 -7.56
CA ARG A 230 11.59 -10.57 -8.21
C ARG A 230 11.52 -12.01 -7.71
N ASN A 231 11.66 -12.94 -8.65
CA ASN A 231 11.85 -14.36 -8.38
C ASN A 231 13.04 -14.56 -7.43
N THR A 232 12.76 -15.08 -6.24
CA THR A 232 13.79 -15.70 -5.40
C THR A 232 13.81 -17.19 -5.71
N SER A 233 14.64 -17.58 -6.67
CA SER A 233 15.16 -18.94 -6.72
C SER A 233 16.10 -19.12 -5.52
N VAL A 234 15.54 -19.49 -4.38
CA VAL A 234 16.34 -19.93 -3.23
C VAL A 234 16.66 -21.40 -3.46
N SER A 235 17.87 -21.64 -3.95
CA SER A 235 18.59 -22.89 -3.73
C SER A 235 18.55 -23.21 -2.24
N ARG A 236 17.92 -24.33 -1.88
CA ARG A 236 17.97 -24.90 -0.53
C ARG A 236 19.40 -25.36 -0.24
N GLY A 237 20.23 -24.45 0.28
CA GLY A 237 21.40 -24.81 1.07
C GLY A 237 20.91 -25.22 2.45
N ALA A 238 20.85 -26.52 2.70
CA ALA A 238 20.55 -27.06 4.03
C ALA A 238 21.66 -26.64 5.00
N SER A 239 21.37 -25.70 5.91
CA SER A 239 22.27 -25.40 7.01
C SER A 239 22.23 -26.56 8.00
N SER A 240 23.40 -27.16 8.25
CA SER A 240 23.70 -28.28 9.14
C SER A 240 23.29 -28.11 10.62
N LYS A 241 22.70 -26.97 11.02
CA LYS A 241 22.36 -26.67 12.42
C LYS A 241 20.97 -27.12 12.88
N VAL A 242 20.08 -27.55 11.98
CA VAL A 242 18.73 -28.03 12.36
C VAL A 242 18.73 -29.53 12.70
N LEU A 243 19.72 -30.29 12.21
CA LEU A 243 19.83 -31.73 12.47
C LEU A 243 20.35 -32.08 13.87
N GLU A 244 21.13 -31.21 14.52
CA GLU A 244 21.61 -31.47 15.89
C GLU A 244 20.51 -31.33 16.96
N ARG A 245 19.51 -30.45 16.77
CA ARG A 245 18.41 -30.32 17.73
C ARG A 245 17.41 -31.49 17.65
N ALA A 246 17.28 -32.14 16.51
CA ALA A 246 16.38 -33.29 16.35
C ALA A 246 16.94 -34.59 16.98
N LEU A 247 18.27 -34.73 17.06
CA LEU A 247 18.92 -35.87 17.72
C LEU A 247 18.96 -35.74 19.26
N ALA A 248 18.95 -34.51 19.80
CA ALA A 248 18.91 -34.29 21.24
C ALA A 248 17.56 -34.68 21.88
N VAL A 249 16.44 -34.51 21.16
CA VAL A 249 15.11 -34.86 21.69
C VAL A 249 14.87 -36.38 21.70
N ARG A 250 15.50 -37.14 20.80
CA ARG A 250 15.37 -38.62 20.81
C ARG A 250 16.18 -39.32 21.90
N LYS A 251 17.25 -38.71 22.43
CA LYS A 251 18.02 -39.30 23.54
C LYS A 251 17.31 -39.21 24.90
N ASN A 252 16.38 -38.27 25.08
CA ASN A 252 15.63 -38.14 26.34
C ASN A 252 14.38 -39.04 26.41
N HIS A 253 13.98 -39.69 25.31
CA HIS A 253 12.78 -40.54 25.30
C HIS A 253 13.08 -42.03 25.58
N TYR A 254 14.36 -42.43 25.60
CA TYR A 254 14.80 -43.80 25.95
C TYR A 254 15.31 -43.94 27.39
N ALA A 255 15.32 -42.87 28.19
CA ALA A 255 15.71 -42.93 29.61
C ALA A 255 14.53 -43.08 30.58
N LEU A 256 13.31 -43.33 30.07
CA LEU A 256 12.08 -43.46 30.85
C LEU A 256 11.34 -44.78 30.61
N VAL A 257 12.02 -45.74 29.99
CA VAL A 257 11.57 -47.14 29.86
C VAL A 257 12.76 -48.05 30.20
N CYS A 258 13.16 -48.02 31.47
CA CYS A 258 13.92 -49.04 32.20
C CYS A 258 13.49 -48.91 33.65
#